data_AF-F2Z9D0-F1
#
_entry.id   AF-F2Z9D0-F1
#
_cell.length_a   1.000
_cell.length_b   1.000
_cell.length_c   1.000
_cell.angle_alpha   90.00
_cell.angle_beta   90.00
_cell.angle_gamma   90.00
#
_symmetry.space_group_name_H-M   'P 1'
#
loop_
_entity.id
_entity.type
_entity.pdbx_description
1 polymer ?
#
loop_
_entity_poly.entity_id
_entity_poly.type
_entity_poly.pdbx_seq_one_letter_code
_entity_poly.pdbx_strand_id
1 'polypeptide(L)'
;ELVDGPNASHITPGALDRWEARLEDVFRGQPFDMLDAALSDTVSKFPVDIQPFRDMIEGMRFDLKKSRYKNFDELYLYCYYVAGTVGLMSVPVMGIAPDSKSTTEGVYNAALALGTANQLTNILRDVGEDARRGRVYLPQDELTHAGLSNEDIFAGKVTDK
;
A
#
# COMPACT_ATOMS: atom_id res chain seq x y z
N GLU A 1 -3.91 -9.79 10.84
CA GLU A 1 -3.99 -9.38 9.42
C GLU A 1 -5.14 -8.42 9.25
N LEU A 2 -4.84 -7.18 8.86
CA LEU A 2 -5.80 -6.09 8.91
C LEU A 2 -6.55 -5.91 7.59
N VAL A 3 -5.94 -6.11 6.42
CA VAL A 3 -6.60 -5.79 5.12
C VAL A 3 -6.83 -7.00 4.22
N ASP A 4 -6.03 -8.07 4.36
CA ASP A 4 -6.18 -9.31 3.57
C ASP A 4 -6.33 -10.58 4.41
N GLY A 5 -6.60 -10.44 5.70
CA GLY A 5 -6.92 -11.57 6.57
C GLY A 5 -8.41 -11.72 6.85
N PRO A 6 -8.82 -12.79 7.55
CA PRO A 6 -10.21 -13.03 7.94
C PRO A 6 -10.84 -11.90 8.78
N ASN A 7 -10.03 -10.98 9.31
CA ASN A 7 -10.47 -9.82 10.09
C ASN A 7 -10.56 -8.51 9.27
N ALA A 8 -10.34 -8.54 7.95
CA ALA A 8 -10.37 -7.35 7.10
C ALA A 8 -11.74 -6.66 7.05
N SER A 9 -12.81 -7.41 7.29
CA SER A 9 -14.18 -6.90 7.43
C SER A 9 -14.42 -6.11 8.73
N HIS A 10 -13.44 -6.03 9.64
CA HIS A 10 -13.59 -5.39 10.95
C HIS A 10 -12.83 -4.06 11.10
N ILE A 11 -12.07 -3.60 10.10
CA ILE A 11 -11.49 -2.25 10.15
C ILE A 11 -12.58 -1.22 9.91
N THR A 12 -12.78 -0.35 10.90
CA THR A 12 -13.65 0.80 10.79
C THR A 12 -12.82 2.07 10.59
N PRO A 13 -13.39 3.16 10.04
CA PRO A 13 -12.70 4.46 9.98
C PRO A 13 -12.16 4.90 11.35
N GLY A 14 -12.93 4.69 12.42
CA GLY A 14 -12.49 5.00 13.78
C GLY A 14 -11.37 4.10 14.30
N ALA A 15 -11.16 2.91 13.74
CA ALA A 15 -9.99 2.10 14.04
C ALA A 15 -8.72 2.70 13.41
N LEU A 16 -8.81 3.22 12.17
CA LEU A 16 -7.69 3.90 11.51
C LEU A 16 -7.33 5.22 12.20
N ASP A 17 -8.31 5.97 12.73
CA ASP A 17 -8.04 7.18 13.53
C ASP A 17 -7.24 6.85 14.80
N ARG A 18 -7.57 5.72 15.46
CA ARG A 18 -6.80 5.27 16.63
C ARG A 18 -5.39 4.82 16.25
N TRP A 19 -5.22 4.19 15.08
CA TRP A 19 -3.92 3.78 14.58
C TRP A 19 -3.04 4.98 14.26
N GLU A 20 -3.61 6.02 13.64
CA GLU A 20 -2.91 7.28 13.37
C GLU A 20 -2.47 7.96 14.67
N ALA A 21 -3.34 8.03 15.68
CA ALA A 21 -2.96 8.54 17.01
C ALA A 21 -1.84 7.72 17.66
N ARG A 22 -1.93 6.38 17.60
CA ARG A 22 -0.88 5.49 18.13
C ARG A 22 0.45 5.65 17.39
N LEU A 23 0.41 5.88 16.07
CA LEU A 23 1.60 6.14 15.27
C LEU A 23 2.32 7.41 15.76
N GLU A 24 1.58 8.49 16.04
CA GLU A 24 2.16 9.70 16.63
C GLU A 24 2.80 9.42 17.99
N ASP A 25 2.12 8.62 18.83
CA ASP A 25 2.65 8.23 20.14
C ASP A 25 3.94 7.41 20.04
N VAL A 26 4.01 6.46 19.10
CA VAL A 26 5.22 5.68 18.80
C VAL A 26 6.40 6.57 18.44
N PHE A 27 6.20 7.54 17.54
CA PHE A 27 7.24 8.49 17.14
C PHE A 27 7.61 9.51 18.22
N ARG A 28 6.76 9.66 19.26
CA ARG A 28 7.06 10.41 20.50
C ARG A 28 7.68 9.54 21.60
N GLY A 29 7.90 8.25 21.37
CA GLY A 29 8.45 7.33 22.38
C GLY A 29 7.45 6.94 23.47
N GLN A 30 6.14 6.96 23.18
CA GLN A 30 5.05 6.66 24.12
C GLN A 30 4.24 5.42 23.68
N PRO A 31 4.83 4.21 23.64
CA PRO A 31 4.15 3.04 23.12
C PRO A 31 2.97 2.59 24.02
N PHE A 32 1.86 2.17 23.41
CA PHE A 32 0.69 1.66 24.14
C PHE A 32 0.79 0.15 24.47
N ASP A 33 1.38 -0.64 23.56
CA ASP A 33 1.56 -2.10 23.72
C ASP A 33 2.93 -2.58 23.21
N MET A 34 3.14 -3.90 23.20
CA MET A 34 4.42 -4.50 22.79
C MET A 34 4.77 -4.28 21.31
N LEU A 35 3.76 -4.15 20.42
CA LEU A 35 4.01 -3.90 19.01
C LEU A 35 4.45 -2.45 18.81
N ASP A 36 3.78 -1.52 19.48
CA ASP A 36 4.19 -0.12 19.51
C ASP A 36 5.59 0.05 20.10
N ALA A 37 5.91 -0.71 21.16
CA ALA A 37 7.24 -0.66 21.78
C ALA A 37 8.33 -1.13 20.82
N ALA A 38 8.08 -2.20 20.05
CA ALA A 38 9.02 -2.70 19.05
C ALA A 38 9.24 -1.70 17.90
N LEU A 39 8.16 -1.08 17.42
CA LEU A 39 8.27 -0.04 16.40
C LEU A 39 8.98 1.20 16.95
N SER A 40 8.67 1.62 18.18
CA SER A 40 9.31 2.78 18.83
C SER A 40 10.81 2.56 19.03
N ASP A 41 11.24 1.35 19.42
CA ASP A 41 12.65 0.98 19.46
C ASP A 41 13.32 1.12 18.09
N THR A 42 12.65 0.68 17.02
CA THR A 42 13.12 0.84 15.64
C THR A 42 13.23 2.32 15.25
N VAL A 43 12.18 3.12 15.48
CA VAL A 43 12.18 4.56 15.21
C VAL A 43 13.29 5.30 15.96
N SER A 44 13.62 4.87 17.18
CA SER A 44 14.69 5.47 17.98
C SER A 44 16.11 5.18 17.46
N LYS A 45 16.28 4.07 16.71
CA LYS A 45 17.59 3.57 16.24
C LYS A 45 17.89 3.95 14.80
N PHE A 46 16.87 4.15 13.98
CA PHE A 46 17.01 4.40 12.55
C PHE A 46 16.39 5.74 12.16
N PRO A 47 16.93 6.45 11.16
CA PRO A 47 16.43 7.75 10.72
C PRO A 47 15.19 7.59 9.83
N VAL A 48 14.13 6.97 10.36
CA VAL A 48 12.86 6.77 9.66
C VAL A 48 12.00 8.04 9.75
N ASP A 49 11.38 8.41 8.63
CA ASP A 49 10.38 9.47 8.58
C ASP A 49 9.01 8.88 8.94
N ILE A 50 8.18 9.63 9.67
CA ILE A 50 6.80 9.27 9.97
C ILE A 50 5.90 9.35 8.74
N GLN A 51 6.24 10.20 7.75
CA GLN A 51 5.33 10.49 6.64
C GLN A 51 4.93 9.25 5.83
N PRO A 52 5.83 8.32 5.44
CA PRO A 52 5.42 7.09 4.78
C PRO A 52 4.42 6.25 5.58
N PHE A 53 4.50 6.25 6.91
CA PHE A 53 3.58 5.50 7.77
C PHE A 53 2.19 6.13 7.77
N ARG A 54 2.11 7.46 7.83
CA ARG A 54 0.83 8.19 7.69
C ARG A 54 0.21 7.94 6.32
N ASP A 55 1.02 8.02 5.27
CA ASP A 55 0.61 7.73 3.91
C ASP A 55 0.05 6.31 3.78
N MET A 56 0.69 5.31 4.40
CA MET A 56 0.17 3.95 4.41
C MET A 56 -1.21 3.86 5.08
N ILE A 57 -1.42 4.55 6.22
CA ILE A 57 -2.72 4.61 6.88
C ILE A 57 -3.78 5.24 5.96
N GLU A 58 -3.44 6.30 5.22
CA GLU A 58 -4.33 6.88 4.21
C GLU A 58 -4.67 5.89 3.08
N GLY A 59 -3.69 5.11 2.63
CA GLY A 59 -3.93 3.98 1.73
C GLY A 59 -4.97 2.99 2.26
N MET A 60 -4.85 2.62 3.54
CA MET A 60 -5.83 1.74 4.19
C MET A 60 -7.22 2.39 4.26
N ARG A 61 -7.32 3.73 4.37
CA ARG A 61 -8.60 4.45 4.33
C ARG A 61 -9.24 4.37 2.95
N PHE A 62 -8.45 4.38 1.86
CA PHE A 62 -8.98 4.14 0.52
C PHE A 62 -9.59 2.74 0.39
N ASP A 63 -8.94 1.72 0.94
CA ASP A 63 -9.42 0.33 0.86
C ASP A 63 -10.78 0.09 1.52
N LEU A 64 -11.17 0.94 2.48
CA LEU A 64 -12.49 0.87 3.12
C LEU A 64 -13.64 1.38 2.23
N LYS A 65 -13.34 2.23 1.25
CA LYS A 65 -14.36 2.97 0.49
C LYS A 65 -14.33 2.67 -1.00
N LYS A 66 -13.13 2.40 -1.54
CA LYS A 66 -12.87 2.38 -2.97
C LYS A 66 -12.63 0.96 -3.43
N SER A 67 -13.43 0.52 -4.40
CA SER A 67 -13.30 -0.79 -5.02
C SER A 67 -13.03 -0.72 -6.52
N ARG A 68 -12.97 0.50 -7.09
CA ARG A 68 -12.80 0.82 -8.52
C ARG A 68 -11.90 2.03 -8.69
N TYR A 69 -11.10 2.04 -9.76
CA TYR A 69 -10.15 3.12 -10.05
C TYR A 69 -10.43 3.71 -11.41
N LYS A 70 -10.66 5.02 -11.48
CA LYS A 70 -11.09 5.68 -12.72
C LYS A 70 -10.07 5.51 -13.84
N ASN A 71 -8.79 5.66 -13.51
CA ASN A 71 -7.67 5.66 -14.44
C ASN A 71 -6.39 5.12 -13.78
N PHE A 72 -5.33 4.95 -14.58
CA PHE A 72 -4.04 4.45 -14.10
C PHE A 72 -3.42 5.35 -13.02
N ASP A 73 -3.58 6.67 -13.09
CA ASP A 73 -3.03 7.59 -12.08
C ASP A 73 -3.63 7.34 -10.69
N GLU A 74 -4.94 7.12 -10.60
CA GLU A 74 -5.59 6.76 -9.34
C GLU A 74 -5.11 5.41 -8.81
N LEU A 75 -4.90 4.43 -9.70
CA LEU A 75 -4.36 3.12 -9.35
C LEU A 75 -2.91 3.21 -8.87
N TYR A 76 -2.10 4.00 -9.56
CA TYR A 76 -0.70 4.22 -9.25
C TYR A 76 -0.55 4.92 -7.89
N LEU A 77 -1.37 5.94 -7.62
CA LEU A 77 -1.41 6.59 -6.31
C LEU A 77 -1.80 5.62 -5.20
N TYR A 78 -2.74 4.71 -5.45
CA TYR A 78 -3.05 3.64 -4.50
C TYR A 78 -1.85 2.71 -4.26
N CYS A 79 -1.16 2.28 -5.32
CA CYS A 79 0.03 1.43 -5.21
C CYS A 79 1.16 2.13 -4.44
N TYR A 80 1.34 3.45 -4.63
CA TYR A 80 2.22 4.26 -3.80
C TYR A 80 1.87 4.10 -2.32
N TYR A 81 0.61 4.34 -1.95
CA TYR A 81 0.19 4.34 -0.55
C TYR A 81 0.36 2.97 0.12
N VAL A 82 -0.05 1.88 -0.54
CA VAL A 82 -0.11 0.55 0.09
C VAL A 82 1.17 -0.27 -0.03
N ALA A 83 2.08 0.09 -0.95
CA ALA A 83 3.29 -0.69 -1.20
C ALA A 83 4.54 0.17 -1.43
N GLY A 84 4.43 1.30 -2.12
CA GLY A 84 5.54 2.23 -2.31
C GLY A 84 6.08 2.78 -0.98
N THR A 85 5.17 3.15 -0.07
CA THR A 85 5.50 3.61 1.29
C THR A 85 6.33 2.59 2.07
N VAL A 86 6.08 1.29 1.91
CA VAL A 86 6.85 0.22 2.56
C VAL A 86 8.33 0.26 2.14
N GLY A 87 8.60 0.55 0.87
CA GLY A 87 9.96 0.78 0.38
C GLY A 87 10.63 1.95 1.11
N LEU A 88 9.91 3.07 1.26
CA LEU A 88 10.41 4.27 1.96
C LEU A 88 10.64 4.02 3.46
N MET A 89 9.81 3.20 4.11
CA MET A 89 9.99 2.79 5.51
C MET A 89 11.20 1.87 5.70
N SER A 90 11.51 1.04 4.70
CA SER A 90 12.52 -0.01 4.80
C SER A 90 13.93 0.48 4.53
N VAL A 91 14.11 1.44 3.62
CA VAL A 91 15.45 1.95 3.24
C VAL A 91 16.27 2.45 4.44
N PRO A 92 15.75 3.28 5.37
CA PRO A 92 16.52 3.73 6.54
C PRO A 92 16.97 2.59 7.47
N VAL A 93 16.20 1.50 7.51
CA VAL A 93 16.49 0.33 8.36
C VAL A 93 17.53 -0.58 7.71
N MET A 94 17.40 -0.85 6.41
CA MET A 94 18.36 -1.66 5.65
C MET A 94 19.69 -0.93 5.47
N GLY A 95 19.65 0.40 5.43
CA GLY A 95 20.79 1.25 5.16
C GLY A 95 21.22 1.22 3.70
N ILE A 96 22.11 2.14 3.35
CA ILE A 96 22.75 2.21 2.03
C ILE A 96 24.21 1.83 2.22
N ALA A 97 24.67 0.86 1.42
CA ALA A 97 26.04 0.39 1.50
C ALA A 97 27.04 1.54 1.25
N PRO A 98 28.12 1.67 2.03
CA PRO A 98 29.08 2.77 1.88
C PRO A 98 29.74 2.86 0.50
N ASP A 99 29.84 1.74 -0.22
CA ASP A 99 30.40 1.63 -1.57
C ASP A 99 29.34 1.72 -2.68
N SER A 100 28.09 1.98 -2.33
CA SER A 100 27.00 2.21 -3.29
C SER A 100 27.36 3.37 -4.22
N LYS A 101 27.21 3.14 -5.53
CA LYS A 101 27.38 4.18 -6.55
C LYS A 101 26.13 5.03 -6.76
N SER A 102 24.99 4.62 -6.19
CA SER A 102 23.73 5.34 -6.28
C SER A 102 23.67 6.44 -5.23
N THR A 103 23.08 7.58 -5.58
CA THR A 103 22.74 8.62 -4.60
C THR A 103 21.68 8.12 -3.64
N THR A 104 21.61 8.70 -2.44
CA THR A 104 20.53 8.42 -1.47
C THR A 104 19.16 8.56 -2.13
N GLU A 105 18.91 9.69 -2.79
CA GLU A 105 17.66 9.94 -3.53
C GLU A 105 17.38 8.84 -4.57
N GLY A 106 18.40 8.41 -5.32
CA GLY A 106 18.26 7.33 -6.30
C GLY A 106 17.85 6.01 -5.66
N VAL A 107 18.37 5.68 -4.48
CA VAL A 107 17.97 4.48 -3.73
C VAL A 107 16.52 4.57 -3.26
N TYR A 108 16.08 5.71 -2.72
CA TYR A 108 14.69 5.90 -2.30
C TYR A 108 13.72 5.83 -3.49
N ASN A 109 14.05 6.45 -4.62
CA ASN A 109 13.25 6.38 -5.84
C ASN A 109 13.16 4.94 -6.37
N ALA A 110 14.26 4.18 -6.31
CA ALA A 110 14.26 2.78 -6.72
C ALA A 110 13.42 1.90 -5.77
N ALA A 111 13.51 2.12 -4.45
CA ALA A 111 12.71 1.41 -3.47
C ALA A 111 11.20 1.69 -3.65
N LEU A 112 10.85 2.95 -3.90
CA LEU A 112 9.48 3.35 -4.20
C LEU A 112 8.96 2.67 -5.47
N ALA A 113 9.75 2.73 -6.56
CA ALA A 113 9.39 2.10 -7.83
C ALA A 113 9.22 0.59 -7.70
N LEU A 114 10.10 -0.07 -6.94
CA LEU A 114 10.02 -1.50 -6.68
C LEU A 114 8.73 -1.87 -5.91
N GLY A 115 8.40 -1.12 -4.85
CA GLY A 115 7.17 -1.33 -4.09
C GLY A 115 5.92 -1.19 -4.97
N THR A 116 5.85 -0.11 -5.75
CA THR A 116 4.76 0.12 -6.69
C THR A 116 4.67 -0.97 -7.76
N ALA A 117 5.80 -1.37 -8.36
CA ALA A 117 5.84 -2.42 -9.38
C ALA A 117 5.39 -3.77 -8.82
N ASN A 118 5.79 -4.13 -7.60
CA ASN A 118 5.34 -5.35 -6.93
C ASN A 118 3.82 -5.33 -6.72
N GLN A 119 3.25 -4.20 -6.33
CA GLN A 119 1.80 -4.10 -6.13
C GLN A 119 1.01 -4.18 -7.44
N LEU A 120 1.48 -3.50 -8.49
CA LEU A 120 0.90 -3.64 -9.83
C LEU A 120 0.98 -5.09 -10.31
N THR A 121 2.08 -5.79 -10.03
CA THR A 121 2.23 -7.22 -10.37
C THR A 121 1.23 -8.09 -9.61
N ASN A 122 1.03 -7.85 -8.31
CA ASN A 122 0.01 -8.57 -7.53
C ASN A 122 -1.39 -8.35 -8.11
N ILE A 123 -1.74 -7.09 -8.41
CA ILE A 123 -3.03 -6.73 -9.01
C ILE A 123 -3.28 -7.47 -10.33
N LEU A 124 -2.27 -7.54 -11.21
CA LEU A 124 -2.38 -8.25 -12.48
C LEU A 124 -2.48 -9.77 -12.31
N ARG A 125 -1.79 -10.33 -11.31
CA ARG A 125 -1.82 -11.76 -11.00
C ARG A 125 -3.16 -12.19 -10.41
N ASP A 126 -3.74 -11.34 -9.56
CA ASP A 126 -4.83 -11.73 -8.66
C ASP A 126 -6.21 -11.20 -9.10
N VAL A 127 -6.35 -10.70 -10.33
CA VAL A 127 -7.61 -10.14 -10.90
C VAL A 127 -8.84 -11.00 -10.59
N GLY A 128 -8.74 -12.32 -10.82
CA GLY A 128 -9.86 -13.24 -10.58
C GLY A 128 -10.17 -13.47 -9.10
N GLU A 129 -9.18 -13.38 -8.22
CA GLU A 129 -9.39 -13.47 -6.78
C GLU A 129 -10.05 -12.21 -6.23
N ASP A 130 -9.56 -11.05 -6.65
CA ASP A 130 -10.13 -9.75 -6.31
C ASP A 130 -11.58 -9.63 -6.79
N ALA A 131 -11.86 -10.10 -8.01
CA ALA A 131 -13.19 -10.15 -8.58
C ALA A 131 -14.17 -10.94 -7.68
N ARG A 132 -13.76 -12.10 -7.15
CA ARG A 132 -14.57 -12.89 -6.20
C ARG A 132 -14.82 -12.17 -4.87
N ARG A 133 -13.93 -11.24 -4.50
CA ARG A 133 -14.08 -10.35 -3.33
C ARG A 133 -14.85 -9.06 -3.66
N GLY A 134 -15.38 -8.91 -4.88
CA GLY A 134 -16.12 -7.73 -5.34
C GLY A 134 -15.24 -6.53 -5.71
N ARG A 135 -13.92 -6.72 -5.80
CA ARG A 135 -12.93 -5.69 -6.10
C ARG A 135 -12.51 -5.76 -7.56
N VAL A 136 -12.26 -4.60 -8.19
CA VAL A 136 -11.69 -4.50 -9.54
C VAL A 136 -10.69 -3.36 -9.52
N TYR A 137 -9.41 -3.72 -9.43
CA TYR A 137 -8.30 -2.77 -9.38
C TYR A 137 -7.93 -2.22 -10.77
N LEU A 138 -8.23 -2.96 -11.85
CA LEU A 138 -7.95 -2.53 -13.21
C LEU A 138 -8.63 -1.17 -13.51
N PRO A 139 -7.92 -0.22 -14.16
CA PRO A 139 -8.46 1.09 -14.46
C PRO A 139 -9.72 1.03 -15.34
N GLN A 140 -10.76 1.78 -14.96
CA GLN A 140 -12.06 1.72 -15.63
C GLN A 140 -12.02 2.26 -17.07
N ASP A 141 -11.21 3.27 -17.33
CA ASP A 141 -10.98 3.82 -18.67
C ASP A 141 -10.27 2.81 -19.59
N GLU A 142 -9.28 2.08 -19.07
CA GLU A 142 -8.59 1.01 -19.80
C GLU A 142 -9.50 -0.18 -20.08
N LEU A 143 -10.30 -0.62 -19.11
CA LEU A 143 -11.33 -1.64 -19.33
C LEU A 143 -12.31 -1.22 -20.43
N THR A 144 -12.80 0.03 -20.37
CA THR A 144 -13.69 0.59 -21.38
C THR A 144 -13.03 0.61 -22.76
N HIS A 145 -11.75 1.01 -22.84
CA HIS A 145 -10.98 1.01 -24.09
C HIS A 145 -10.80 -0.40 -24.68
N ALA A 146 -10.62 -1.41 -23.82
CA ALA A 146 -10.58 -2.80 -24.23
C ALA A 146 -11.97 -3.33 -24.69
N GLY A 147 -13.06 -2.69 -24.25
CA GLY A 147 -14.44 -3.12 -24.50
C GLY A 147 -14.97 -4.07 -23.43
N LEU A 148 -14.44 -3.95 -22.21
CA LEU A 148 -14.78 -4.75 -21.03
C LEU A 148 -15.52 -3.91 -19.99
N SER A 149 -16.44 -4.54 -19.27
CA SER A 149 -17.09 -3.96 -18.09
C SER A 149 -16.66 -4.67 -16.80
N ASN A 150 -17.10 -4.16 -15.65
CA ASN A 150 -16.88 -4.85 -14.37
C ASN A 150 -17.56 -6.23 -14.34
N GLU A 151 -18.72 -6.37 -14.98
CA GLU A 151 -19.44 -7.64 -15.08
C GLU A 151 -18.64 -8.66 -15.89
N ASP A 152 -17.95 -8.24 -16.95
CA ASP A 152 -17.04 -9.11 -17.70
C ASP A 152 -15.89 -9.61 -16.82
N ILE A 153 -15.30 -8.74 -15.99
CA ILE A 153 -14.25 -9.12 -15.02
C ILE A 153 -14.80 -10.11 -13.99
N PHE A 154 -15.99 -9.85 -13.45
CA PHE A 154 -16.65 -10.75 -12.50
C PHE A 154 -17.04 -12.10 -13.11
N ALA A 155 -17.37 -12.13 -14.40
CA ALA A 155 -17.62 -13.37 -15.15
C ALA A 155 -16.33 -14.11 -15.54
N GLY A 156 -15.15 -13.54 -15.29
CA GLY A 156 -13.87 -14.12 -15.71
C GLY A 156 -13.71 -14.18 -17.23
N LYS A 157 -14.34 -13.26 -17.96
CA LYS A 157 -14.26 -13.21 -19.42
C LYS A 157 -12.85 -12.84 -19.86
N VAL A 158 -12.26 -13.68 -20.68
CA VAL A 158 -10.99 -13.43 -21.38
C VAL A 158 -11.30 -13.13 -22.84
N THR A 159 -10.71 -12.08 -23.38
CA THR A 159 -10.87 -11.67 -24.78
C THR A 159 -9.61 -11.98 -25.58
N ASP A 160 -9.74 -12.13 -26.89
CA ASP A 160 -8.62 -12.39 -27.82
C ASP A 160 -7.82 -11.14 -28.23
N LYS A 161 -8.25 -9.95 -27.76
CA LYS A 161 -7.42 -8.73 -27.84
C LYS A 161 -6.27 -8.83 -26.84
#